data_AF-A0A7S4KB26-F1
#
_entry.id   AF-A0A7S4KB26-F1
#
_cell.length_a   1.000
_cell.length_b   1.000
_cell.length_c   1.000
_cell.angle_alpha   90.00
_cell.angle_beta   90.00
_cell.angle_gamma   90.00
#
_symmetry.space_group_name_H-M   'P 1'
#
loop_
_entity.id
_entity.type
_entity.pdbx_description
1 polymer ?
#
loop_
_entity_poly.entity_id
_entity_poly.type
_entity_poly.pdbx_seq_one_letter_code
_entity_poly.pdbx_strand_id
1 'polypeptide(L)'
;PHRVSGLMLANHTSIRDLFYRIVQQYDKLRKRDAFLDNYRKVEMFADDLGEFDESREIVQSLIEEYKASESPDYINWGLDQALERMPGEGEYMPPPAQRPSDAVLAGAR
;
A
#
# COMPACT_ATOMS: atom_id res chain seq x y z
N PRO A 1 -7.76 -41.91 15.78
CA PRO A 1 -6.67 -41.05 15.27
C PRO A 1 -6.99 -39.57 15.50
N HIS A 2 -6.23 -38.90 16.38
CA HIS A 2 -6.42 -37.48 16.67
C HIS A 2 -5.70 -36.67 15.59
N ARG A 3 -6.44 -35.89 14.79
CA ARG A 3 -5.85 -34.89 13.88
C ARG A 3 -5.79 -33.57 14.62
N VAL A 4 -4.58 -33.10 14.88
CA VAL A 4 -4.33 -31.73 15.37
C VAL A 4 -3.96 -30.89 14.16
N SER A 5 -4.60 -29.73 14.02
CA SER A 5 -4.31 -28.73 12.99
C SER A 5 -4.07 -27.37 13.66
N GLY A 6 -3.10 -26.62 13.16
CA GLY A 6 -2.80 -25.26 13.61
C GLY A 6 -2.84 -24.26 12.45
N LEU A 7 -3.35 -23.07 12.73
CA LEU A 7 -3.39 -21.91 11.83
C LEU A 7 -2.72 -20.74 12.54
N MET A 8 -1.78 -20.07 11.88
CA MET A 8 -1.13 -18.86 12.39
C MET A 8 -1.55 -17.67 11.53
N LEU A 9 -2.04 -16.63 12.18
CA LEU A 9 -2.22 -15.31 11.57
C LEU A 9 -1.03 -14.46 12.01
N ALA A 10 -0.25 -13.99 11.04
CA ALA A 10 0.92 -13.15 11.28
C ALA A 10 0.91 -11.96 10.33
N ASN A 11 1.16 -10.77 10.89
CA ASN A 11 1.46 -9.59 10.10
C ASN A 11 2.97 -9.41 10.06
N HIS A 12 3.57 -9.48 8.87
CA HIS A 12 5.02 -9.42 8.69
C HIS A 12 5.36 -8.52 7.49
N THR A 13 6.32 -7.60 7.67
CA THR A 13 6.69 -6.58 6.67
C THR A 13 7.25 -7.16 5.38
N SER A 14 7.70 -8.42 5.39
CA SER A 14 8.17 -9.12 4.17
C SER A 14 7.11 -9.27 3.08
N ILE A 15 5.82 -8.99 3.37
CA ILE A 15 4.79 -8.93 2.32
C ILE A 15 5.13 -7.92 1.22
N ARG A 16 5.92 -6.88 1.54
CA ARG A 16 6.42 -5.90 0.55
C ARG A 16 7.14 -6.55 -0.63
N ASP A 17 7.84 -7.67 -0.41
CA ASP A 17 8.60 -8.35 -1.46
C ASP A 17 7.67 -9.04 -2.47
N LEU A 18 6.47 -9.42 -2.04
CA LEU A 18 5.42 -9.89 -2.93
C LEU A 18 4.87 -8.73 -3.78
N PHE A 19 4.53 -7.61 -3.15
CA PHE A 19 4.03 -6.43 -3.87
C PHE A 19 5.06 -5.89 -4.87
N TYR A 20 6.34 -5.84 -4.50
CA TYR A 20 7.41 -5.43 -5.42
C TYR A 20 7.47 -6.32 -6.67
N ARG A 21 7.34 -7.65 -6.51
CA ARG A 21 7.28 -8.57 -7.66
C ARG A 21 6.04 -8.35 -8.52
N ILE A 22 4.89 -8.06 -7.92
CA ILE A 22 3.65 -7.75 -8.63
C ILE A 22 3.82 -6.46 -9.45
N VAL A 23 4.36 -5.39 -8.87
CA VAL A 23 4.65 -4.12 -9.58
C VAL A 23 5.59 -4.36 -10.75
N GLN A 24 6.67 -5.14 -10.58
CA GLN A 24 7.58 -5.47 -11.68
C GLN A 24 6.91 -6.23 -12.83
N GLN A 25 5.95 -7.11 -12.52
CA GLN A 25 5.17 -7.82 -13.54
C GLN A 25 4.19 -6.88 -14.24
N TYR A 26 3.50 -6.04 -13.47
CA TYR A 26 2.61 -5.01 -13.98
C TYR A 26 3.35 -4.04 -14.91
N ASP A 27 4.49 -3.48 -14.50
CA ASP A 27 5.27 -2.51 -15.28
C ASP A 27 5.67 -3.11 -16.65
N LYS A 28 5.98 -4.41 -16.72
CA LYS A 28 6.30 -5.11 -17.98
C LYS A 28 5.10 -5.22 -18.92
N LEU A 29 3.90 -5.45 -18.37
CA LEU A 29 2.66 -5.53 -19.15
C LEU A 29 2.23 -4.13 -19.60
N ARG A 30 2.24 -3.16 -18.67
CA ARG A 30 1.86 -1.77 -18.89
C ARG A 30 2.74 -1.10 -19.96
N LYS A 31 4.06 -1.34 -19.92
CA LYS A 31 5.00 -0.82 -20.95
C LYS A 31 4.70 -1.28 -22.38
N ARG A 32 3.98 -2.38 -22.55
CA ARG A 32 3.61 -2.93 -23.87
C ARG A 32 2.14 -2.69 -24.19
N ASP A 33 1.42 -1.97 -23.34
CA ASP A 33 -0.04 -1.82 -23.37
C ASP A 33 -0.78 -3.16 -23.57
N ALA A 34 -0.25 -4.23 -22.98
CA ALA A 34 -0.77 -5.58 -23.18
C ALA A 34 -2.05 -5.82 -22.37
N PHE A 35 -3.04 -6.46 -23.00
CA PHE A 35 -4.31 -6.86 -22.37
C PHE A 35 -5.23 -5.72 -21.89
N LEU A 36 -5.04 -4.49 -22.39
CA LEU A 36 -5.82 -3.32 -21.97
C LEU A 36 -7.15 -3.14 -22.72
N ASP A 37 -7.32 -3.79 -23.88
CA ASP A 37 -8.49 -3.62 -24.75
C ASP A 37 -9.84 -3.93 -24.08
N ASN A 38 -9.84 -4.85 -23.12
CA ASN A 38 -11.06 -5.18 -22.38
C ASN A 38 -11.36 -4.17 -21.29
N TYR A 39 -10.34 -3.52 -20.72
CA TYR A 39 -10.52 -2.48 -19.70
C TYR A 39 -11.06 -1.21 -20.33
N ARG A 40 -10.58 -0.81 -21.51
CA ARG A 40 -11.09 0.36 -22.26
C ARG A 40 -12.58 0.33 -22.59
N LYS A 41 -13.23 -0.84 -22.50
CA LYS A 41 -14.68 -1.00 -22.71
C LYS A 41 -15.50 -0.62 -21.49
N VAL A 42 -14.87 -0.45 -20.33
CA VAL A 42 -15.50 -0.08 -19.06
C VAL A 42 -15.44 1.44 -18.92
N GLU A 43 -16.53 2.05 -18.46
CA GLU A 43 -16.69 3.51 -18.35
C GLU A 43 -15.52 4.18 -17.61
N MET A 44 -15.01 3.59 -16.52
CA MET A 44 -13.89 4.17 -15.75
C MET A 44 -12.57 4.28 -16.54
N PHE A 45 -12.42 3.51 -17.63
CA PHE A 45 -11.19 3.42 -18.43
C PHE A 45 -11.43 3.81 -19.90
N ALA A 46 -12.60 4.37 -20.21
CA ALA A 46 -13.00 4.67 -21.59
C ALA A 46 -12.17 5.82 -22.17
N ASP A 47 -11.94 6.87 -21.38
CA ASP A 47 -11.24 8.09 -21.82
C ASP A 47 -9.74 8.04 -21.53
N ASP A 48 -9.35 7.49 -20.37
CA ASP A 48 -7.96 7.41 -19.94
C ASP A 48 -7.68 6.16 -19.10
N LEU A 49 -6.41 5.78 -19.03
CA LEU A 49 -5.91 4.69 -18.18
C LEU A 49 -5.14 5.19 -16.96
N GLY A 50 -5.19 6.49 -16.64
CA GLY A 50 -4.48 7.11 -15.52
C GLY A 50 -4.77 6.46 -14.17
N GLU A 51 -5.97 5.91 -13.97
CA GLU A 51 -6.35 5.16 -12.76
C GLU A 51 -5.40 3.98 -12.48
N PHE A 52 -4.87 3.32 -13.53
CA PHE A 52 -3.87 2.27 -13.35
C PHE A 52 -2.51 2.82 -12.88
N ASP A 53 -2.16 4.02 -13.31
CA ASP A 53 -0.90 4.66 -12.97
C ASP A 53 -0.97 5.19 -11.52
N GLU A 54 -2.10 5.79 -11.12
CA GLU A 54 -2.40 6.16 -9.73
C GLU A 54 -2.39 4.93 -8.80
N SER A 55 -3.07 3.85 -9.19
CA SER A 55 -3.07 2.59 -8.43
C SER A 55 -1.66 2.03 -8.23
N ARG A 56 -0.80 2.11 -9.25
CA ARG A 56 0.58 1.66 -9.17
C ARG A 56 1.40 2.53 -8.22
N GLU A 57 1.20 3.85 -8.22
CA GLU A 57 1.86 4.77 -7.30
C GLU A 57 1.48 4.51 -5.83
N ILE A 58 0.21 4.19 -5.57
CA ILE A 58 -0.25 3.81 -4.22
C ILE A 58 0.45 2.54 -3.74
N VAL A 59 0.54 1.50 -4.59
CA VAL A 59 1.23 0.25 -4.23
C VAL A 59 2.73 0.49 -4.02
N GLN A 60 3.34 1.34 -4.84
CA GLN A 60 4.75 1.72 -4.67
C GLN A 60 4.98 2.42 -3.32
N SER A 61 4.12 3.39 -2.98
CA SER A 61 4.16 4.09 -1.69
C SER A 61 4.01 3.11 -0.51
N LEU A 62 3.12 2.13 -0.64
CA LEU A 62 2.93 1.08 0.38
C LEU A 62 4.18 0.21 0.57
N ILE A 63 4.89 -0.14 -0.50
CA ILE A 63 6.15 -0.88 -0.43
C ILE A 63 7.21 -0.06 0.34
N GLU A 64 7.26 1.24 0.07
CA GLU A 64 8.18 2.17 0.74
C GLU A 64 7.84 2.33 2.22
N GLU A 65 6.56 2.40 2.58
CA GLU A 65 6.08 2.41 3.97
C GLU A 65 6.48 1.13 4.71
N TYR A 66 6.29 -0.06 4.12
CA TYR A 66 6.75 -1.31 4.72
C TYR A 66 8.27 -1.38 4.87
N LYS A 67 9.02 -0.67 4.02
CA LYS A 67 10.47 -0.53 4.16
C LYS A 67 10.86 0.42 5.27
N ALA A 68 10.19 1.56 5.38
CA ALA A 68 10.40 2.49 6.48
C ALA A 68 10.04 1.85 7.83
N SER A 69 9.03 0.98 7.87
CA SER A 69 8.58 0.26 9.08
C SER A 69 9.62 -0.68 9.68
N GLU A 70 10.64 -1.09 8.91
CA GLU A 70 11.75 -1.90 9.43
C GLU A 70 12.85 -1.05 10.08
N SER A 71 12.78 0.28 9.92
CA SER A 71 13.70 1.23 10.54
C SER A 71 13.15 1.74 11.88
N PRO A 72 14.01 1.96 12.89
CA PRO A 72 13.60 2.63 14.12
C PRO A 72 13.08 4.06 13.89
N ASP A 73 13.45 4.69 12.78
CA ASP A 73 13.04 6.06 12.41
C ASP A 73 11.66 6.14 11.74
N TYR A 74 10.89 5.05 11.72
CA TYR A 74 9.58 5.00 11.06
C TYR A 74 8.62 6.10 11.53
N ILE A 75 8.63 6.43 12.83
CA ILE A 75 7.77 7.47 13.40
C ILE A 75 8.09 8.85 12.81
N ASN A 76 9.38 9.15 12.61
CA ASN A 76 9.82 10.40 12.00
C ASN A 76 9.45 10.43 10.50
N TRP A 77 9.68 9.32 9.79
CA TRP A 77 9.26 9.17 8.39
C TRP A 77 7.75 9.44 8.21
N GLY A 78 6.92 8.88 9.10
CA GLY A 78 5.46 9.11 9.06
C GLY A 78 5.06 10.56 9.39
N LEU A 79 5.82 11.24 10.26
CA LEU A 79 5.60 12.64 10.62
C LEU A 79 5.96 13.57 9.45
N ASP A 80 7.11 13.34 8.80
CA ASP A 80 7.55 14.12 7.65
C ASP A 80 6.53 14.03 6.51
N GLN A 81 6.04 12.82 6.22
CA GLN A 81 4.99 12.58 5.21
C GLN A 81 3.67 13.29 5.55
N ALA A 82 3.30 13.36 6.83
CA ALA A 82 2.09 14.05 7.28
C ALA A 82 2.22 15.58 7.17
N LEU A 83 3.42 16.13 7.43
CA LEU A 83 3.72 17.55 7.31
C LEU A 83 3.75 18.00 5.83
N GLU A 84 4.31 17.19 4.95
CA GLU A 84 4.35 17.49 3.49
C GLU A 84 2.95 17.50 2.85
N ARG A 85 2.01 16.69 3.36
CA ARG A 85 0.64 16.61 2.85
C ARG A 85 -0.28 17.75 3.28
N MET A 86 0.21 18.74 4.03
CA MET A 86 -0.56 19.90 4.48
C MET A 86 -0.25 21.19 3.69
N PRO A 87 -0.80 21.40 2.49
CA PRO A 87 -1.32 22.71 2.09
C PRO A 87 -2.79 22.79 2.51
N GLY A 88 -3.18 23.89 3.16
CA GLY A 88 -4.47 24.07 3.85
C GLY A 88 -5.71 23.49 3.16
N GLU A 89 -6.59 22.93 4.00
CA GLU A 89 -7.94 22.43 3.71
C GLU A 89 -8.03 21.02 3.09
N GLY A 90 -8.19 20.00 3.95
CA GLY A 90 -8.55 18.64 3.55
C GLY A 90 -8.27 17.64 4.66
N GLU A 91 -9.19 16.70 4.91
CA GLU A 91 -9.14 15.72 6.01
C GLU A 91 -7.75 15.13 6.24
N TYR A 92 -7.26 15.27 7.47
CA TYR A 92 -6.08 14.56 7.96
C TYR A 92 -6.35 13.05 7.89
N MET A 93 -5.73 12.35 6.95
CA MET A 93 -5.61 10.90 7.00
C MET A 93 -4.28 10.57 7.71
N PRO A 94 -4.30 10.19 9.00
CA PRO A 94 -3.08 9.81 9.69
C PRO A 94 -2.41 8.64 8.95
N PRO A 95 -1.08 8.50 9.07
CA PRO A 95 -0.40 7.31 8.60
C PRO A 95 -1.07 6.06 9.20
N PRO A 96 -1.12 4.92 8.49
CA PRO A 96 -1.78 3.71 8.92
C PRO A 96 -1.59 3.33 10.41
N ALA A 97 -0.36 3.44 10.92
CA ALA A 97 -0.01 3.15 12.31
C ALA A 97 -0.61 4.13 13.35
N GLN A 98 -1.06 5.30 12.92
CA GLN A 98 -1.72 6.32 13.74
C GLN A 98 -3.23 6.37 13.48
N ARG A 99 -3.77 5.49 12.63
CA ARG A 99 -5.23 5.36 12.46
C ARG A 99 -5.84 4.78 13.73
N PRO A 100 -7.04 5.24 14.12
CA PRO A 100 -7.65 4.86 15.40
C PRO A 100 -7.90 3.36 15.58
N SER A 101 -7.87 2.55 14.51
CA SER A 101 -7.93 1.08 14.61
C SER A 101 -6.71 0.46 15.28
N ASP A 102 -5.53 1.09 15.17
CA ASP A 102 -4.24 0.52 15.59
C ASP A 102 -3.72 1.19 16.88
N ALA A 103 -4.21 2.38 17.21
CA ALA A 103 -3.87 3.13 18.43
C ALA A 103 -4.24 2.39 19.74
N VAL A 104 -5.20 1.45 19.70
CA VAL A 104 -5.62 0.68 20.88
C VAL A 104 -4.52 -0.28 21.35
N LEU A 105 -3.60 -0.70 20.47
CA LEU A 105 -2.53 -1.63 20.83
C LEU A 105 -1.29 -0.95 21.45
N ALA A 106 -1.11 0.36 21.22
CA ALA A 106 0.05 1.10 21.71
C ALA A 106 -0.10 1.62 23.17
N GLY A 107 -1.31 1.55 23.74
CA GLY A 107 -1.63 2.09 25.07
C GLY A 107 -1.64 1.08 26.23
N ALA A 108 -1.30 -0.19 26.00
CA ALA A 108 -1.24 -1.20 27.07
C ALA A 108 0.17 -1.29 27.68
N ARG A 109 0.55 -0.28 28.45
CA ARG A 109 1.56 -0.36 29.51
C ARG A 109 1.14 0.47 30.70
#